data_AF-A0A7V8ZFM9-F1
#
_entry.id   AF-A0A7V8ZFM9-F1
#
_cell.length_a   1.000
_cell.length_b   1.000
_cell.length_c   1.000
_cell.angle_alpha   90.00
_cell.angle_beta   90.00
_cell.angle_gamma   90.00
#
_symmetry.space_group_name_H-M   'P 1'
#
loop_
_entity.id
_entity.type
_entity.pdbx_description
1 polymer ?
#
loop_
_entity_poly.entity_id
_entity_poly.type
_entity_poly.pdbx_seq_one_letter_code
_entity_poly.pdbx_strand_id
1 'polypeptide(L)' 'METIFSVIQLFFSVTLILLVLMHSGKDAGLSGAFGVGSGAGKLSGGSMMEKNLNRYTVLIAVLFVLNTILLLKSPWE' A
#
# COMPACT_ATOMS: atom_id res chain seq x y z
N MET A 1 11.97 -13.20 21.37
CA MET A 1 10.79 -13.18 20.48
C MET A 1 10.52 -11.80 19.90
N GLU A 2 10.71 -10.74 20.68
CA GLU A 2 10.63 -9.31 20.29
C GLU A 2 11.35 -8.94 18.98
N THR A 3 12.58 -9.42 18.78
CA THR A 3 13.39 -9.17 17.57
C THR A 3 12.75 -9.76 16.31
N ILE A 4 12.09 -10.90 16.42
CA ILE A 4 11.42 -11.55 15.28
C ILE A 4 10.23 -10.69 14.83
N PHE A 5 9.41 -10.21 15.78
CA PHE A 5 8.29 -9.32 15.47
C PHE A 5 8.76 -7.98 14.88
N SER A 6 9.84 -7.39 15.41
CA SER A 6 10.42 -6.15 14.88
C SER A 6 10.93 -6.31 13.43
N VAL A 7 11.56 -7.44 13.10
CA VAL A 7 12.03 -7.72 11.74
C VAL A 7 10.85 -7.94 10.78
N ILE A 8 9.82 -8.65 11.22
CA ILE A 8 8.59 -8.85 10.44
C ILE A 8 7.88 -7.51 10.18
N GLN A 9 7.81 -6.65 11.20
CA GLN A 9 7.25 -5.31 11.10
C GLN A 9 8.00 -4.44 10.08
N LEU A 10 9.34 -4.49 10.08
CA LEU A 10 10.17 -3.80 9.08
C LEU A 10 9.81 -4.27 7.67
N PHE A 11 9.66 -5.57 7.47
CA PHE A 11 9.32 -6.14 6.16
C PHE A 11 7.94 -5.69 5.68
N PHE A 12 6.93 -5.66 6.57
CA PHE A 12 5.60 -5.15 6.24
C PHE A 12 5.64 -3.66 5.89
N SER A 13 6.38 -2.83 6.63
CA SER A 13 6.55 -1.41 6.32
C SER A 13 7.11 -1.18 4.92
N VAL A 14 8.21 -1.87 4.57
CA VAL A 14 8.84 -1.73 3.24
C VAL A 14 7.88 -2.20 2.15
N THR A 15 7.22 -3.33 2.34
CA THR A 15 6.25 -3.87 1.38
C THR A 15 5.08 -2.91 1.15
N LEU A 16 4.55 -2.28 2.21
CA LEU A 16 3.49 -1.28 2.11
C LEU A 16 3.93 -0.04 1.35
N ILE A 17 5.12 0.49 1.64
CA ILE A 17 5.66 1.64 0.94
C ILE A 17 5.73 1.35 -0.57
N LEU A 18 6.26 0.19 -0.96
CA LEU A 18 6.34 -0.21 -2.36
C LEU A 18 4.95 -0.33 -2.99
N LEU A 19 4.01 -0.99 -2.32
CA LEU A 19 2.64 -1.18 -2.82
C LEU A 19 1.87 0.14 -2.96
N VAL A 20 2.08 1.10 -2.06
CA VAL A 20 1.48 2.44 -2.15
C VAL A 20 2.10 3.23 -3.29
N LEU A 21 3.42 3.19 -3.47
CA LEU A 21 4.07 3.87 -4.59
C LEU A 21 3.63 3.31 -5.95
N MET A 22 3.35 2.01 -6.05
CA MET A 22 2.78 1.39 -7.24
C MET A 22 1.38 1.93 -7.59
N HIS A 23 0.62 2.50 -6.62
CA HIS A 23 -0.65 3.17 -6.91
C HIS A 23 -0.45 4.55 -7.55
N SER A 24 0.62 5.27 -7.21
CA SER A 24 0.86 6.66 -7.69
C SER A 24 1.44 6.75 -9.10
N GLY A 25 1.92 5.65 -9.69
CA GLY A 25 2.60 5.68 -10.98
C GLY A 25 1.77 6.18 -12.17
N LYS A 26 0.43 6.18 -12.06
CA LYS A 26 -0.48 6.55 -13.16
C LYS A 26 -0.88 8.02 -13.17
N ASP A 27 -0.90 8.69 -12.00
CA ASP A 27 -1.41 10.06 -11.85
C ASP A 27 -0.32 11.09 -11.47
N ALA A 28 0.92 10.67 -11.25
CA ALA A 28 2.00 11.52 -10.71
C ALA A 28 2.65 12.50 -11.71
N GLY A 29 2.19 12.58 -12.97
CA GLY A 29 2.77 13.44 -14.01
C GLY A 29 2.00 14.74 -14.27
N LEU A 30 2.66 15.72 -14.91
CA LEU A 30 2.04 16.97 -15.38
C LEU A 30 0.78 16.71 -16.25
N SER A 31 0.81 15.60 -17.00
CA SER A 31 -0.31 15.10 -17.82
C SER A 31 -1.56 14.75 -17.02
N GLY A 32 -1.40 14.22 -15.80
CA GLY A 32 -2.49 13.93 -14.86
C GLY A 32 -2.95 15.18 -14.10
N ALA A 33 -2.02 16.06 -13.73
CA ALA A 33 -2.32 17.32 -13.02
C ALA A 33 -3.05 18.36 -13.89
N PHE A 34 -2.78 18.40 -15.19
CA PHE A 34 -3.44 19.32 -16.12
C PHE A 34 -4.56 18.67 -16.94
N GLY A 35 -4.78 17.35 -16.83
CA GLY A 35 -5.83 16.64 -17.56
C GLY A 35 -5.72 16.68 -19.09
N VAL A 36 -4.58 17.13 -19.64
CA VAL A 36 -4.36 17.34 -21.08
C VAL A 36 -3.92 16.06 -21.80
N GLY A 37 -3.47 15.04 -21.06
CA GLY A 37 -3.05 13.76 -21.63
C GLY A 37 -3.87 12.60 -21.11
N SER A 38 -5.09 12.48 -21.62
CA SER A 38 -5.79 11.22 -21.92
C SER A 38 -7.16 11.59 -22.47
N GLY A 39 -7.29 11.53 -23.78
CA GLY A 39 -8.58 11.75 -24.45
C GLY A 39 -9.66 10.90 -23.80
N ALA A 40 -10.82 11.52 -23.59
CA ALA A 40 -12.14 10.90 -23.53
C ALA A 40 -12.19 9.52 -22.82
N GLY A 41 -12.32 9.52 -21.50
CA GLY A 41 -12.44 8.26 -20.79
C GLY A 41 -12.93 8.36 -19.37
N LYS A 42 -14.18 8.78 -19.18
CA LYS A 42 -14.97 8.33 -18.02
C LYS A 42 -15.24 6.82 -18.12
N LEU A 43 -14.20 5.98 -18.21
CA LEU A 43 -14.33 4.53 -18.13
C LEU A 43 -13.90 4.10 -16.74
N SER A 44 -14.88 4.23 -15.85
CA SER A 44 -14.94 3.87 -14.43
C SER A 44 -14.72 2.37 -14.18
N GLY A 45 -13.58 1.85 -14.60
CA GLY A 45 -13.14 0.49 -14.33
C GLY A 45 -11.64 0.51 -14.24
N GLY A 46 -11.11 0.94 -13.09
CA GLY A 46 -9.69 0.75 -12.80
C GLY A 46 -9.28 -0.66 -13.22
N SER A 47 -8.15 -0.76 -13.92
CA SER A 47 -7.67 -2.02 -14.51
C SER A 47 -7.83 -3.14 -13.50
N MET A 48 -8.16 -4.37 -13.93
CA MET A 48 -8.25 -5.52 -13.00
C MET A 48 -6.99 -5.62 -12.11
N MET A 49 -5.86 -5.14 -12.62
CA MET A 49 -4.62 -4.99 -11.87
C MET A 49 -4.69 -3.95 -10.74
N GLU A 50 -5.31 -2.79 -10.93
CA GLU A 50 -5.49 -1.76 -9.89
C GLU A 50 -6.40 -2.24 -8.77
N LYS A 51 -7.49 -2.92 -9.12
CA LYS A 51 -8.39 -3.52 -8.13
C LYS A 51 -7.69 -4.58 -7.28
N ASN A 52 -6.88 -5.42 -7.92
CA ASN A 52 -6.10 -6.43 -7.23
C ASN A 52 -5.00 -5.79 -6.36
N LEU A 53 -4.30 -4.78 -6.88
CA LEU A 53 -3.27 -4.06 -6.13
C LEU A 53 -3.84 -3.41 -4.87
N ASN A 54 -5.00 -2.76 -4.97
CA ASN A 54 -5.71 -2.21 -3.82
C ASN A 54 -6.08 -3.29 -2.79
N ARG A 55 -6.59 -4.44 -3.24
CA ARG A 55 -6.92 -5.56 -2.34
C ARG A 55 -5.68 -6.09 -1.61
N TYR A 56 -4.55 -6.21 -2.29
CA TYR A 56 -3.29 -6.63 -1.66
C TYR A 56 -2.75 -5.59 -0.68
N THR A 57 -2.79 -4.30 -1.03
CA THR A 57 -2.39 -3.21 -0.12
C THR A 57 -3.24 -3.18 1.13
N VAL A 58 -4.56 -3.29 1.01
CA VAL A 58 -5.47 -3.33 2.16
C VAL A 58 -5.18 -4.54 3.05
N LEU A 59 -4.98 -5.72 2.46
CA LEU A 59 -4.66 -6.93 3.21
C LEU A 59 -3.36 -6.77 4.01
N ILE A 60 -2.29 -6.27 3.38
CA ILE A 60 -0.99 -6.08 4.02
C ILE A 60 -1.05 -4.95 5.05
N ALA A 61 -1.85 -3.91 4.82
CA ALA A 61 -2.02 -2.80 5.76
C ALA A 61 -2.70 -3.28 7.05
N VAL A 62 -3.71 -4.14 6.94
CA VAL A 62 -4.35 -4.76 8.10
C VAL A 62 -3.35 -5.64 8.87
N LEU A 63 -2.57 -6.47 8.17
CA LEU A 63 -1.53 -7.31 8.82
C LEU A 63 -0.46 -6.48 9.53
N PHE A 64 -0.03 -5.36 8.93
CA PHE A 64 0.91 -4.43 9.55
C PHE A 64 0.36 -3.82 10.83
N VAL A 65 -0.88 -3.33 10.82
CA VAL A 65 -1.52 -2.77 12.03
C VAL A 65 -1.69 -3.83 13.10
N LEU A 66 -2.09 -5.05 12.74
CA LEU A 66 -2.20 -6.16 13.69
C LEU A 66 -0.84 -6.51 14.32
N ASN A 67 0.23 -6.57 13.53
CA ASN A 67 1.58 -6.82 14.04
C ASN A 67 2.07 -5.67 14.94
N THR A 68 1.78 -4.43 14.56
CA THR A 68 2.06 -3.22 15.37
C THR A 68 1.38 -3.30 16.74
N ILE A 69 0.11 -3.67 16.79
CA ILE A 69 -0.66 -3.77 18.04
C ILE A 69 -0.14 -4.92 18.90
N LEU A 70 0.21 -6.06 18.30
CA LEU A 70 0.80 -7.19 19.01
C LEU A 70 2.15 -6.82 19.63
N LEU A 71 3.02 -6.14 18.88
CA LEU A 71 4.30 -5.62 19.36
C LEU A 71 4.10 -4.58 20.49
N LEU A 72 3.12 -3.69 20.34
CA LEU A 72 2.78 -2.70 21.36
C LEU A 72 2.15 -3.32 22.63
N LYS A 73 1.60 -4.54 22.53
CA LYS A 73 1.02 -5.29 23.66
C LYS A 73 2.00 -6.29 24.29
N SER A 74 3.18 -6.51 23.71
CA SER A 74 4.34 -7.16 24.34
C SER A 74 5.37 -6.24 25.03
N PRO A 75 5.08 -5.02 25.51
CA PRO A 75 6.12 -4.04 25.82
C PRO A 75 6.92 -4.33 27.11
N TRP A 76 6.71 -5.47 27.77
CA TRP A 76 7.35 -5.81 29.05
C TRP A 76 7.29 -7.31 29.44
N GLU A 77 7.65 -8.22 28.52
CA GLU A 77 8.30 -9.48 28.95
C GLU A 77 9.83 -9.38 28.79
#